data_AF-A0AAP6VQX2-F1
#
_entry.id   AF-A0AAP6VQX2-F1
#
_cell.length_a   1.000
_cell.length_b   1.000
_cell.length_c   1.000
_cell.angle_alpha   90.00
_cell.angle_beta   90.00
_cell.angle_gamma   90.00
#
_symmetry.space_group_name_H-M   'P 1'
#
loop_
_entity.id
_entity.type
_entity.pdbx_description
1 polymer ?
#
loop_
_entity_poly.entity_id
_entity_poly.type
_entity_poly.pdbx_seq_one_letter_code
_entity_poly.pdbx_strand_id
1 'polypeptide(L)' 'HGRKSIIVTSQLPELDWYEAIGDSTVADAILDRIVHTAHRITLTGESVRKLKAIKSR' A
#
# COMPACT_ATOMS: atom_id res chain seq x y z
N HIS A 1 -24.45 2.34 -13.07
CA HIS A 1 -23.18 2.98 -13.50
C HIS A 1 -22.58 3.72 -12.30
N GLY A 2 -21.30 3.54 -11.96
CA GLY A 2 -20.68 4.31 -10.85
C GLY A 2 -19.61 3.59 -10.01
N ARG A 3 -19.41 2.27 -10.15
CA ARG A 3 -18.29 1.59 -9.48
C ARG A 3 -17.00 1.89 -10.22
N LYS A 4 -16.06 2.53 -9.51
CA LYS A 4 -14.67 2.71 -9.95
C LYS A 4 -13.78 1.86 -9.04
N SER A 5 -12.81 1.17 -9.63
CA SER A 5 -11.81 0.42 -8.88
C SER A 5 -10.60 1.30 -8.58
N ILE A 6 -9.99 1.08 -7.42
CA ILE A 6 -8.78 1.80 -6.99
C ILE A 6 -7.73 0.75 -6.63
N ILE A 7 -6.50 0.97 -7.06
CA ILE A 7 -5.32 0.21 -6.61
C ILE A 7 -4.42 1.18 -5.86
N VAL A 8 -4.05 0.80 -4.64
CA VAL A 8 -3.12 1.55 -3.79
C VAL A 8 -1.92 0.67 -3.51
N THR A 9 -0.73 1.24 -3.57
CA THR A 9 0.51 0.58 -3.18
C THR A 9 1.15 1.33 -2.03
N SER A 10 1.69 0.58 -1.06
CA SER A 10 2.38 1.14 0.09
C SER A 10 3.62 0.30 0.38
N GLN A 11 4.67 0.98 0.86
CA GLN A 11 5.86 0.33 1.42
C GLN A 11 5.72 0.08 2.92
N LEU A 12 4.69 0.64 3.55
CA LEU A 12 4.35 0.48 4.96
C LEU A 12 3.09 -0.35 5.12
N PRO A 13 3.03 -1.26 6.12
CA PRO A 13 1.79 -1.92 6.48
C PRO A 13 0.75 -0.90 6.97
N GLU A 14 -0.54 -1.23 6.85
CA GLU A 14 -1.64 -0.31 7.18
C GLU A 14 -1.68 0.13 8.65
N LEU A 15 -1.09 -0.66 9.56
CA LEU A 15 -0.99 -0.32 10.98
C LEU A 15 -0.09 0.90 11.22
N ASP A 16 0.91 1.10 10.37
CA ASP A 16 1.89 2.19 10.50
C ASP A 16 1.38 3.50 9.86
N TRP A 17 0.18 3.48 9.25
CA TRP A 17 -0.34 4.63 8.53
C TRP A 17 -0.73 5.79 9.45
N TYR A 18 -1.18 5.52 10.68
CA TYR A 18 -1.47 6.58 11.64
C TYR A 18 -0.24 7.45 11.91
N GLU A 19 0.90 6.81 12.15
CA GLU A 19 2.17 7.51 12.39
C GLU A 19 2.67 8.20 11.12
N ALA A 20 2.61 7.51 9.97
CA ALA A 20 3.10 8.05 8.71
C ALA A 20 2.27 9.25 8.18
N ILE A 21 0.96 9.26 8.42
CA ILE A 21 0.06 10.35 8.02
C ILE A 21 0.15 11.51 9.02
N GLY A 22 0.31 11.22 10.31
CA GLY A 22 0.46 12.21 11.38
C GLY A 22 -0.84 12.92 11.80
N ASP A 23 -1.93 12.76 11.04
CA ASP A 23 -3.28 13.22 11.38
C ASP A 23 -4.21 12.01 11.55
N SER A 24 -4.71 11.83 12.77
CA SER A 24 -5.58 10.70 13.13
C SER A 24 -6.93 10.74 12.40
N THR A 25 -7.48 11.92 12.14
CA THR A 25 -8.78 12.06 11.45
C THR A 25 -8.65 11.66 9.99
N VAL A 26 -7.54 12.04 9.35
CA VAL A 26 -7.25 11.65 7.96
C VAL A 26 -6.95 10.15 7.86
N ALA A 27 -6.15 9.63 8.79
CA ALA A 27 -5.82 8.20 8.84
C ALA A 27 -7.08 7.34 9.02
N ASP A 28 -7.97 7.70 9.97
CA ASP A 28 -9.26 7.04 10.18
C ASP A 28 -10.08 7.03 8.90
N ALA A 29 -10.25 8.18 8.25
CA ALA A 29 -11.06 8.31 7.04
C ALA A 29 -10.52 7.44 5.88
N ILE A 30 -9.20 7.28 5.78
CA ILE A 30 -8.57 6.43 4.76
C ILE A 30 -8.77 4.95 5.08
N LEU A 31 -8.54 4.54 6.33
CA LEU A 31 -8.72 3.16 6.77
C LEU A 31 -10.18 2.70 6.57
N ASP A 32 -11.15 3.54 6.94
CA ASP A 32 -12.58 3.24 6.78
C ASP A 32 -13.01 3.15 5.31
N ARG A 33 -12.56 4.08 4.46
CA ARG A 33 -13.05 4.16 3.07
C ARG A 33 -12.32 3.24 2.11
N ILE A 34 -11.02 3.01 2.33
CA ILE A 34 -10.17 2.27 1.40
C ILE A 34 -9.88 0.89 1.95
N VAL A 35 -9.31 0.81 3.16
CA VAL A 35 -8.75 -0.44 3.69
C VAL A 35 -9.84 -1.41 4.11
N HIS A 36 -10.94 -0.92 4.70
CA HIS A 36 -12.03 -1.77 5.20
C HIS A 36 -12.60 -2.73 4.15
N THR A 37 -12.67 -2.32 2.88
CA THR A 37 -13.19 -3.15 1.79
C THR A 37 -12.12 -3.64 0.81
N ALA A 38 -10.85 -3.37 1.07
CA ALA A 38 -9.77 -3.70 0.15
C ALA A 38 -9.35 -5.17 0.20
N HIS A 39 -9.02 -5.72 -0.96
CA HIS A 39 -8.24 -6.95 -1.02
C HIS A 39 -6.76 -6.60 -0.78
N ARG A 40 -6.17 -7.24 0.23
CA ARG A 40 -4.78 -6.97 0.60
C ARG A 40 -3.84 -8.00 -0.04
N ILE A 41 -2.84 -7.50 -0.75
CA ILE A 41 -1.81 -8.33 -1.40
C ILE A 41 -0.46 -7.91 -0.82
N THR A 42 0.10 -8.74 0.05
CA THR A 42 1.43 -8.52 0.61
C THR A 42 2.47 -9.04 -0.36
N LEU A 43 3.24 -8.13 -0.94
CA LEU A 43 4.37 -8.48 -1.82
C LEU A 43 5.58 -8.84 -0.96
N THR A 44 6.24 -9.95 -1.30
CA THR A 44 7.44 -10.43 -0.62
C THR A 44 8.57 -10.68 -1.62
N GLY A 45 9.80 -10.78 -1.11
CA GLY A 45 10.99 -11.06 -1.92
C GLY A 45 11.88 -9.85 -2.17
N GLU A 46 12.97 -10.10 -2.90
CA GLU A 46 14.00 -9.11 -3.20
C GLU A 46 13.57 -8.14 -4.31
N SER A 47 14.18 -6.95 -4.30
CA SER A 47 13.90 -5.93 -5.31
C SER A 47 14.15 -6.45 -6.73
N VAL A 48 13.11 -6.43 -7.57
CA VAL A 48 13.23 -6.81 -8.99
C VAL A 48 14.29 -5.96 -9.71
N ARG A 49 14.48 -4.70 -9.29
CA ARG A 49 15.53 -3.83 -9.85
C ARG A 49 16.93 -4.36 -9.53
N LYS A 50 17.17 -4.81 -8.30
CA LYS A 50 18.43 -5.43 -7.86
C LYS A 50 18.71 -6.72 -8.64
N LEU A 51 17.70 -7.58 -8.79
CA LEU A 51 17.81 -8.84 -9.54
C LEU A 51 18.18 -8.60 -11.02
N LYS A 52 17.58 -7.59 -11.65
CA LYS A 52 17.92 -7.22 -13.04
C LYS A 52 19.35 -6.69 -13.16
N ALA A 53 19.81 -5.85 -12.23
CA ALA A 53 21.17 -5.32 -12.22
C ALA A 53 22.24 -6.42 -12.03
N ILE A 54 21.94 -7.45 -11.23
CA ILE A 54 22.80 -8.63 -11.08
C ILE A 54 22.85 -9.44 -12.38
N LYS A 55 21.71 -9.63 -13.06
CA LYS A 55 21.61 -10.43 -14.28
C LYS A 55 22.27 -9.78 -15.52
N SER A 56 22.45 -8.46 -15.51
CA SER A 56 23.15 -7.73 -16.58
C SER A 56 24.67 -7.66 -16.39
N ARG A 57 25.20 -8.18 -15.28
CA ARG A 57 26.63 -8.43 -15.08
C ARG A 57 26.99 -9.82 -15.57
#